data_AF-A0A965MFF4-F1
#
_entry.id   AF-A0A965MFF4-F1
#
_cell.length_a   1.000
_cell.length_b   1.000
_cell.length_c   1.000
_cell.angle_alpha   90.00
_cell.angle_beta   90.00
_cell.angle_gamma   90.00
#
_symmetry.space_group_name_H-M   'P 1'
#
loop_
_entity.id
_entity.type
_entity.pdbx_description
1 polymer ?
#
loop_
_entity_poly.entity_id
_entity_poly.type
_entity_poly.pdbx_seq_one_letter_code
_entity_poly.pdbx_strand_id
1 'polypeptide(L)'
;EPIIEHHRLAMKSELADTISIQLRFADGSIGTVHYFANGSKAFPKERLEVFAQGRVLQLDNFRKLTGFGWPGFRRMNLWRQDKGQKACAAAFVQTLQAGGKAPIPWEEIYEVTRVTIELAHQ
;
A
#
# COMPACT_ATOMS: atom_id res chain seq x y z
N GLU A 1 -2.12 -13.16 -0.76
CA GLU A 1 -1.47 -13.92 -1.85
C GLU A 1 0.00 -13.59 -1.84
N PRO A 2 0.90 -14.60 -1.87
CA PRO A 2 2.33 -14.36 -1.75
C PRO A 2 2.91 -13.68 -2.99
N ILE A 3 3.99 -12.92 -2.80
CA ILE A 3 4.77 -12.26 -3.86
C ILE A 3 5.66 -13.31 -4.52
N ILE A 4 5.46 -13.52 -5.82
CA ILE A 4 6.21 -14.51 -6.62
C ILE A 4 7.24 -13.88 -7.57
N GLU A 5 7.13 -12.58 -7.84
CA GLU A 5 8.07 -11.83 -8.68
C GLU A 5 8.13 -10.37 -8.23
N HIS A 6 9.33 -9.78 -8.23
CA HIS A 6 9.52 -8.37 -7.90
C HIS A 6 10.70 -7.77 -8.67
N HIS A 7 10.54 -6.53 -9.14
CA HIS A 7 11.57 -5.77 -9.86
C HIS A 7 11.58 -4.32 -9.40
N ARG A 8 12.77 -3.71 -9.31
CA ARG A 8 12.89 -2.25 -9.12
C ARG A 8 13.48 -1.54 -10.32
N LEU A 9 13.09 -0.28 -10.47
CA LEU A 9 13.75 0.71 -11.32
C LEU A 9 14.02 1.94 -10.46
N ALA A 10 15.29 2.33 -10.33
CA ALA A 10 15.69 3.48 -9.54
C ALA A 10 16.15 4.63 -10.44
N MET A 11 15.74 5.86 -10.09
CA MET A 11 16.34 7.06 -10.65
C MET A 11 17.76 7.19 -10.11
N LYS A 12 18.71 7.55 -10.97
CA LYS A 12 20.08 7.85 -10.55
C LYS A 12 20.09 9.13 -9.69
N SER A 13 20.29 8.98 -8.39
CA SER A 13 20.48 10.07 -7.42
C SER A 13 21.44 9.60 -6.32
N GLU A 14 21.95 10.52 -5.50
CA GLU A 14 22.85 10.16 -4.38
C GLU A 14 22.16 9.28 -3.33
N LEU A 15 20.86 9.50 -3.11
CA LEU A 15 20.09 8.78 -2.09
C LEU A 15 19.35 7.55 -2.62
N ALA A 16 19.25 7.39 -3.93
CA ALA A 16 18.48 6.32 -4.59
C ALA A 16 17.04 6.17 -4.06
N ASP A 17 16.41 7.29 -3.71
CA ASP A 17 15.12 7.40 -3.02
C ASP A 17 13.93 7.75 -3.94
N THR A 18 14.16 7.71 -5.26
CA THR A 18 13.11 7.77 -6.28
C THR A 18 13.11 6.46 -7.05
N ILE A 19 12.16 5.59 -6.72
CA ILE A 19 12.09 4.21 -7.25
C ILE A 19 10.67 3.86 -7.71
N SER A 20 10.59 2.98 -8.71
CA SER A 20 9.37 2.26 -9.08
C SER A 20 9.58 0.77 -8.84
N ILE A 21 8.67 0.15 -8.11
CA ILE A 21 8.69 -1.29 -7.81
C ILE A 21 7.50 -1.94 -8.52
N GLN A 22 7.73 -3.06 -9.17
CA GLN A 22 6.68 -3.92 -9.73
C GLN A 22 6.64 -5.24 -8.97
N LEU A 23 5.45 -5.72 -8.65
CA LEU A 23 5.18 -6.95 -7.90
C LEU A 23 4.19 -7.83 -8.69
N ARG A 24 4.40 -9.14 -8.69
CA ARG A 24 3.41 -10.15 -9.12
C ARG A 24 3.07 -11.06 -7.94
N PHE A 25 1.79 -11.35 -7.77
CA PHE A 25 1.28 -12.24 -6.74
C PHE A 25 0.84 -13.58 -7.31
N ALA A 26 0.75 -14.61 -6.46
CA ALA A 26 0.41 -15.97 -6.88
C ALA A 26 -0.99 -16.12 -7.49
N ASP A 27 -1.93 -15.25 -7.13
CA ASP A 27 -3.28 -15.20 -7.73
C ASP A 27 -3.31 -14.53 -9.12
N GLY A 28 -2.15 -14.08 -9.62
CA GLY A 28 -2.02 -13.39 -10.90
C GLY A 28 -2.26 -11.88 -10.81
N SER A 29 -2.59 -11.33 -9.63
CA SER A 29 -2.65 -9.89 -9.45
C SER A 29 -1.25 -9.26 -9.56
N ILE A 30 -1.22 -7.97 -9.88
CA ILE A 30 -0.01 -7.18 -10.01
C ILE A 30 -0.12 -5.90 -9.18
N GLY A 31 1.02 -5.43 -8.67
CA GLY A 31 1.12 -4.18 -7.94
C GLY A 31 2.27 -3.35 -8.45
N THR A 32 2.07 -2.03 -8.52
CA THR A 32 3.14 -1.08 -8.81
C THR A 32 3.20 -0.05 -7.69
N VAL A 33 4.40 0.15 -7.13
CA VAL A 33 4.66 1.18 -6.13
C VAL A 33 5.59 2.22 -6.72
N HIS A 34 5.12 3.47 -6.79
CA HIS A 34 5.96 4.61 -7.11
C HIS A 34 6.32 5.32 -5.80
N TYR A 35 7.59 5.22 -5.41
CA TYR A 35 8.14 5.92 -4.25
C TYR A 35 9.03 7.04 -4.76
N PHE A 36 8.50 8.26 -4.84
CA PHE A 36 9.19 9.40 -5.45
C PHE A 36 9.52 10.47 -4.41
N ALA A 37 10.79 10.61 -4.06
CA ALA A 37 11.28 11.61 -3.11
C ALA A 37 11.64 12.97 -3.75
N ASN A 38 11.65 13.05 -5.08
CA ASN A 38 12.01 14.24 -5.86
C ASN A 38 10.82 15.17 -6.21
N GLY A 39 9.68 15.02 -5.54
CA GLY A 39 8.46 15.78 -5.81
C GLY A 39 8.33 17.09 -5.01
N SER A 40 7.41 17.96 -5.44
CA SER A 40 7.04 19.17 -4.70
C SER A 40 6.20 18.85 -3.46
N LYS A 41 6.44 19.57 -2.34
CA LYS A 41 5.60 19.49 -1.14
C LYS A 41 4.15 19.93 -1.36
N ALA A 42 3.87 20.65 -2.45
CA ALA A 42 2.52 21.06 -2.83
C ALA A 42 1.70 19.91 -3.44
N PHE A 43 2.36 18.84 -3.90
CA PHE A 43 1.69 17.70 -4.51
C PHE A 43 1.18 16.72 -3.41
N PRO A 44 -0.03 16.15 -3.57
CA PRO A 44 -0.53 15.14 -2.63
C PRO A 44 0.42 13.94 -2.54
N LYS A 45 0.74 13.51 -1.32
CA LYS A 45 1.81 12.52 -1.09
C LYS A 45 1.38 11.08 -1.36
N GLU A 46 0.09 10.79 -1.26
CA GLU A 46 -0.41 9.42 -1.17
C GLU A 46 -1.60 9.24 -2.14
N ARG A 47 -1.49 8.26 -3.03
CA ARG A 47 -2.55 7.86 -3.96
C ARG A 47 -2.52 6.35 -4.14
N LEU A 48 -3.68 5.73 -4.06
CA LEU A 48 -3.86 4.29 -4.30
C LEU A 48 -4.99 4.10 -5.30
N GLU A 49 -4.75 3.25 -6.30
CA GLU A 49 -5.76 2.84 -7.27
C GLU A 49 -5.83 1.32 -7.31
N VAL A 50 -7.05 0.79 -7.22
CA VAL A 50 -7.31 -0.65 -7.28
C VAL A 50 -8.25 -0.91 -8.44
N PHE A 51 -7.82 -1.73 -9.38
CA PHE A 51 -8.58 -2.12 -10.57
C PHE A 51 -9.05 -3.56 -10.40
N ALA A 52 -10.35 -3.79 -10.52
CA ALA A 52 -10.93 -5.13 -10.40
C ALA A 52 -12.18 -5.26 -11.25
N GLN A 53 -12.19 -6.22 -12.19
CA GLN A 53 -13.37 -6.62 -12.97
C GLN A 53 -14.13 -5.43 -13.63
N GLY A 54 -13.41 -4.52 -14.30
CA GLY A 54 -14.00 -3.35 -14.95
C GLY A 54 -14.42 -2.23 -13.97
N ARG A 55 -14.00 -2.32 -12.71
CA ARG A 55 -14.28 -1.34 -11.66
C ARG A 55 -12.98 -0.79 -11.10
N VAL A 56 -13.05 0.43 -10.56
CA VAL A 56 -11.88 1.12 -9.98
C VAL A 56 -12.25 1.76 -8.64
N LEU A 57 -11.39 1.59 -7.64
CA LEU A 57 -11.37 2.41 -6.43
C LEU A 57 -10.12 3.28 -6.45
N GLN A 58 -10.29 4.58 -6.24
CA GLN A 58 -9.22 5.55 -6.15
C GLN A 58 -9.26 6.22 -4.78
N LEU A 59 -8.21 6.08 -4.00
CA LEU A 59 -8.01 6.74 -2.73
C LEU A 59 -6.99 7.86 -2.87
N ASP A 60 -7.42 9.10 -2.66
CA ASP A 60 -6.56 10.26 -2.62
C ASP A 60 -6.25 10.64 -1.17
N ASN A 61 -4.97 10.59 -0.83
CA ASN A 61 -4.36 11.10 0.40
C ASN A 61 -5.10 10.67 1.68
N PHE A 62 -5.58 9.42 1.75
CA PHE A 62 -6.37 8.87 2.88
C PHE A 62 -7.56 9.75 3.30
N ARG A 63 -8.17 10.48 2.35
CA ARG A 63 -9.29 11.39 2.61
C ARG A 63 -10.46 11.22 1.67
N LYS A 64 -10.20 10.93 0.40
CA LYS A 64 -11.23 10.85 -0.62
C LYS A 64 -11.13 9.50 -1.31
N LEU A 65 -12.14 8.67 -1.13
CA LEU A 65 -12.31 7.42 -1.86
C LEU A 65 -13.35 7.64 -2.96
N THR A 66 -13.00 7.38 -4.21
CA THR A 66 -13.90 7.49 -5.37
C THR A 66 -14.03 6.13 -6.03
N GLY A 67 -15.27 5.72 -6.32
CA GLY A 67 -15.58 4.49 -7.03
C GLY A 67 -16.01 4.76 -8.47
N PHE A 68 -15.49 3.98 -9.41
CA PHE A 68 -15.85 3.99 -10.81
C PHE A 68 -16.36 2.60 -11.19
N GLY A 69 -17.56 2.52 -11.77
CA GLY A 69 -18.19 1.23 -12.07
C GLY A 69 -18.53 0.40 -10.82
N TRP A 70 -18.57 1.00 -9.63
CA TRP A 70 -18.81 0.30 -8.36
C TRP A 70 -20.30 0.34 -7.97
N PRO A 71 -21.03 -0.79 -7.97
CA PRO A 71 -22.45 -0.80 -7.60
C PRO A 71 -22.65 -0.35 -6.15
N GLY A 72 -23.62 0.54 -5.91
CA GLY A 72 -23.95 1.03 -4.57
C GLY A 72 -22.90 1.96 -3.92
N PHE A 73 -21.78 2.24 -4.58
CA PHE A 73 -20.73 3.10 -4.05
C PHE A 73 -20.21 4.07 -5.11
N ARG A 74 -20.15 5.37 -4.77
CA ARG A 74 -19.61 6.41 -5.66
C ARG A 74 -18.47 7.19 -5.05
N ARG A 75 -18.62 7.62 -3.80
CA ARG A 75 -17.63 8.47 -3.13
C ARG A 75 -17.79 8.41 -1.62
N MET A 76 -16.68 8.51 -0.91
CA MET A 76 -16.60 8.77 0.52
C MET A 76 -15.52 9.83 0.77
N ASN A 77 -15.86 10.88 1.52
CA ASN A 77 -14.94 11.96 1.85
C ASN A 77 -14.85 12.12 3.37
N LEU A 78 -13.62 12.15 3.88
CA LEU A 78 -13.32 12.44 5.27
C LEU A 78 -12.92 13.92 5.44
N TRP A 79 -13.38 14.52 6.52
CA TRP A 79 -13.00 15.88 6.90
C TRP A 79 -11.49 16.00 7.16
N ARG A 80 -10.89 14.96 7.75
CA ARG A 80 -9.47 14.89 8.08
C ARG A 80 -8.86 13.62 7.51
N GLN A 81 -7.54 13.62 7.35
CA GLN A 81 -6.81 12.42 6.94
C GLN A 81 -6.91 11.36 8.03
N ASP A 82 -7.23 10.13 7.63
CA ASP A 82 -7.17 8.97 8.52
C ASP A 82 -6.29 7.88 7.92
N LYS A 83 -5.06 7.78 8.44
CA LYS A 83 -4.08 6.76 8.03
C LYS A 83 -4.24 5.44 8.78
N GLY A 84 -5.24 5.32 9.67
CA GLY A 84 -5.50 4.10 10.42
C GLY A 84 -4.55 3.82 11.60
N GLN A 85 -3.62 4.73 11.94
CA GLN A 85 -2.65 4.53 13.03
C GLN A 85 -3.32 4.19 14.37
N LYS A 86 -4.39 4.92 14.73
CA LYS A 86 -5.16 4.66 15.95
C LYS A 86 -5.83 3.29 15.92
N ALA A 87 -6.42 2.93 14.78
CA ALA A 87 -7.07 1.63 14.59
C ALA A 87 -6.05 0.48 14.67
N CYS A 88 -4.86 0.65 14.07
CA CYS A 88 -3.77 -0.31 14.15
C CYS A 88 -3.31 -0.54 15.60
N ALA A 89 -3.03 0.55 16.34
CA ALA A 89 -2.64 0.44 17.75
C ALA A 89 -3.75 -0.19 18.62
N ALA A 90 -5.01 0.18 18.39
CA ALA A 90 -6.14 -0.39 19.10
C ALA A 90 -6.30 -1.89 18.81
N ALA A 91 -6.21 -2.32 17.54
CA ALA A 91 -6.28 -3.72 17.15
C ALA A 91 -5.15 -4.54 17.82
N PHE A 92 -3.93 -4.00 17.85
CA PHE A 92 -2.80 -4.64 18.52
C PHE A 92 -3.07 -4.85 20.03
N VAL A 93 -3.46 -3.81 20.76
CA VAL A 93 -3.76 -3.90 22.19
C VAL A 93 -4.92 -4.87 22.46
N GLN A 94 -5.97 -4.81 21.64
CA GLN A 94 -7.13 -5.69 21.77
C GLN A 94 -6.73 -7.16 21.59
N THR A 95 -5.88 -7.48 20.60
CA THR A 95 -5.38 -8.83 20.40
C THR A 95 -4.61 -9.34 21.62
N LEU A 96 -3.75 -8.50 22.21
CA LEU A 96 -3.00 -8.86 23.43
C LEU A 96 -3.93 -9.14 24.62
N GLN A 97 -4.97 -8.34 24.79
CA GLN A 97 -5.94 -8.51 25.87
C GLN A 97 -6.82 -9.74 25.69
N ALA A 98 -7.24 -10.02 24.45
CA ALA A 98 -8.16 -11.12 24.13
C ALA A 98 -7.45 -12.47 23.91
N GLY A 99 -6.10 -12.50 23.85
CA GLY A 99 -5.34 -13.71 23.51
C GLY A 99 -5.55 -14.17 22.06
N GLY A 100 -5.82 -13.22 21.15
CA GLY A 100 -6.14 -13.50 19.75
C GLY A 100 -4.91 -13.71 18.86
N LYS A 101 -5.15 -13.96 17.57
CA LYS A 101 -4.09 -13.96 16.55
C LYS A 101 -3.59 -12.54 16.28
N ALA A 102 -2.31 -12.41 15.95
CA ALA A 102 -1.71 -11.14 15.56
C ALA A 102 -2.53 -10.44 14.45
N PRO A 103 -2.73 -9.11 14.50
CA PRO A 103 -3.52 -8.39 13.50
C PRO A 103 -2.97 -8.53 12.07
N ILE A 104 -1.67 -8.74 11.93
CA ILE A 104 -0.99 -9.07 10.68
C ILE A 104 -0.24 -10.39 10.93
N PRO A 105 -0.45 -11.43 10.12
CA PRO A 105 0.28 -12.70 10.25
C PRO A 105 1.79 -12.51 10.16
N TRP A 106 2.53 -13.32 10.90
CA TRP A 106 4.00 -13.25 10.92
C TRP A 106 4.60 -13.50 9.53
N GLU A 107 4.02 -14.45 8.81
CA GLU A 107 4.44 -14.86 7.48
C GLU A 107 4.36 -13.70 6.49
N GLU A 108 3.32 -12.86 6.58
CA GLU A 108 3.16 -11.67 5.74
C GLU A 108 4.21 -10.60 6.08
N ILE A 109 4.47 -10.36 7.37
CA ILE A 109 5.50 -9.41 7.81
C ILE A 109 6.88 -9.86 7.31
N TYR A 110 7.19 -11.15 7.47
CA TYR A 110 8.45 -11.73 7.03
C TYR A 110 8.61 -11.64 5.50
N GLU A 111 7.59 -12.01 4.74
CA GLU A 111 7.61 -11.94 3.28
C GLU A 111 7.89 -10.52 2.79
N VAL A 112 7.12 -9.53 3.25
CA VAL A 112 7.29 -8.13 2.82
C VAL A 112 8.67 -7.59 3.21
N THR A 113 9.17 -7.96 4.40
CA THR A 113 10.51 -7.57 4.86
C THR A 113 11.59 -8.16 3.96
N ARG A 114 11.53 -9.46 3.66
CA ARG A 114 12.46 -10.16 2.78
C ARG A 114 12.47 -9.51 1.40
N VAL A 115 11.31 -9.33 0.77
CA VAL A 115 11.19 -8.71 -0.56
C VAL A 115 11.72 -7.28 -0.57
N THR A 116 11.48 -6.50 0.49
CA THR A 116 12.02 -5.14 0.60
C THR A 116 13.54 -5.12 0.63
N ILE A 117 14.17 -6.04 1.37
CA ILE A 117 15.63 -6.17 1.44
C ILE A 117 16.20 -6.66 0.10
N GLU A 118 15.59 -7.66 -0.53
CA GLU A 118 15.97 -8.15 -1.86
C GLU A 118 15.94 -7.02 -2.88
N LEU A 119 14.84 -6.25 -2.92
CA LEU A 119 14.73 -5.05 -3.76
C LEU A 119 15.79 -4.02 -3.43
N ALA A 120 16.16 -3.81 -2.17
CA ALA A 120 17.20 -2.84 -1.78
C ALA A 120 18.59 -3.18 -2.38
N HIS A 121 18.86 -4.44 -2.66
CA HIS A 121 20.15 -4.94 -3.15
C HIS A 121 20.26 -5.16 -4.67
N GLN A 122 19.19 -4.94 -5.45
CA GLN A 122 19.18 -5.10 -6.92
C GLN A 122 19.90 -3.98 -7.68
#